data_AF-A0AAN8FB69-F1
#
_entry.id   AF-A0AAN8FB69-F1
#
_cell.length_a   1.000
_cell.length_b   1.000
_cell.length_c   1.000
_cell.angle_alpha   90.00
_cell.angle_beta   90.00
_cell.angle_gamma   90.00
#
_symmetry.space_group_name_H-M   'P 1'
#
loop_
_entity.id
_entity.type
_entity.pdbx_description
1 polymer ?
#
loop_
_entity_poly.entity_id
_entity_poly.type
_entity_poly.pdbx_seq_one_letter_code
_entity_poly.pdbx_strand_id
1 'polypeptide(L)'
;MYSYYVEISMDRRDWVRVIDHTKYLCRSRQTLYFYSRVVRYIRVVGTHNSQSNRMFHLVSLEALNSSDEFAIDPKTTLLIPSTNVATIENNALVIEGVSRCRNALLNGLNSDYDWDNGYTCHQLNSGAITIQLPQPYMISTMRLLLWDCDDRYYSYYVEVSV
;
A
#
# COMPACT_ATOMS: atom_id res chain seq x y z
N MET A 1 -7.87 -10.59 -1.51
CA MET A 1 -7.42 -9.63 -0.48
C MET A 1 -7.89 -10.14 0.87
N TYR A 2 -7.14 -9.82 1.92
CA TYR A 2 -7.43 -10.26 3.27
C TYR A 2 -7.60 -9.06 4.20
N SER A 3 -8.45 -9.20 5.20
CA SER A 3 -8.45 -8.34 6.39
C SER A 3 -7.99 -9.17 7.57
N TYR A 4 -7.23 -8.59 8.48
CA TYR A 4 -6.64 -9.31 9.60
C TYR A 4 -6.24 -8.35 10.73
N TYR A 5 -5.86 -8.92 11.87
CA TYR A 5 -5.17 -8.19 12.93
C TYR A 5 -4.01 -9.02 13.48
N VAL A 6 -3.08 -8.37 14.17
CA VAL A 6 -1.93 -9.01 14.81
C VAL A 6 -1.94 -8.71 16.30
N GLU A 7 -1.86 -9.77 17.10
CA GLU A 7 -1.71 -9.70 18.55
C GLU A 7 -0.37 -10.31 18.98
N ILE A 8 0.19 -9.76 20.05
CA ILE A 8 1.43 -10.24 20.68
C ILE A 8 1.20 -10.50 22.16
N SER A 9 1.94 -11.45 22.72
CA SER A 9 1.82 -11.84 24.13
C SER A 9 3.14 -12.40 24.69
N MET A 10 3.31 -12.32 26.00
CA MET A 10 4.39 -13.00 26.73
C MET A 10 3.96 -14.34 27.34
N ASP A 11 2.67 -14.55 27.60
CA ASP A 11 2.16 -15.65 28.43
C ASP A 11 0.97 -16.42 27.81
N ARG A 12 0.50 -16.01 26.63
CA ARG A 12 -0.70 -16.50 25.92
C ARG A 12 -2.03 -16.17 26.60
N ARG A 13 -2.05 -15.36 27.66
CA ARG A 13 -3.27 -14.91 28.35
C ARG A 13 -3.53 -13.45 28.05
N ASP A 14 -2.53 -12.61 28.26
CA ASP A 14 -2.61 -11.18 27.99
C ASP A 14 -2.13 -10.92 26.56
N TRP A 15 -3.08 -10.58 25.69
CA TRP A 15 -2.83 -10.27 24.29
C TRP A 15 -2.96 -8.77 24.06
N VAL A 16 -2.01 -8.20 23.33
CA VAL A 16 -2.12 -6.82 22.87
C VAL A 16 -2.14 -6.78 21.35
N ARG A 17 -3.21 -6.22 20.82
CA ARG A 17 -3.35 -5.94 19.39
C ARG A 17 -2.43 -4.79 19.01
N VAL A 18 -1.46 -5.08 18.15
CA VAL A 18 -0.47 -4.11 17.65
C VAL A 18 -0.77 -3.63 16.25
N ILE A 19 -1.54 -4.40 15.48
CA ILE A 19 -2.00 -4.05 14.13
C ILE A 19 -3.48 -4.40 14.03
N ASP A 20 -4.30 -3.47 13.56
CA ASP A 20 -5.72 -3.71 13.26
C ASP A 20 -6.04 -3.32 11.81
N HIS A 21 -6.02 -4.31 10.91
CA HIS A 21 -6.45 -4.16 9.53
C HIS A 21 -7.80 -4.83 9.28
N THR A 22 -8.67 -4.94 10.30
CA THR A 22 -9.96 -5.63 10.16
C THR A 22 -10.92 -4.94 9.20
N LYS A 23 -10.73 -3.62 8.97
CA LYS A 23 -11.54 -2.79 8.08
C LYS A 23 -10.92 -2.56 6.70
N TYR A 24 -9.71 -3.08 6.46
CA TYR A 24 -8.96 -2.80 5.24
C TYR A 24 -8.69 -4.08 4.46
N LEU A 25 -8.67 -3.97 3.13
CA LEU A 25 -8.36 -5.07 2.24
C LEU A 25 -6.88 -5.02 1.84
N CYS A 26 -6.11 -5.93 2.42
CA CYS A 26 -4.66 -6.04 2.20
C CYS A 26 -4.32 -7.12 1.18
N ARG A 27 -3.15 -6.98 0.52
CA ARG A 27 -2.59 -7.97 -0.41
C ARG A 27 -1.07 -7.88 -0.49
N SER A 28 -0.45 -8.92 -1.05
CA SER A 28 1.01 -8.96 -1.25
C SER A 28 1.77 -8.83 0.08
N ARG A 29 3.06 -8.44 0.04
CA ARG A 29 3.87 -8.22 1.24
C ARG A 29 3.29 -7.09 2.07
N GLN A 30 3.24 -7.30 3.39
CA GLN A 30 2.81 -6.30 4.36
C GLN A 30 4.01 -5.93 5.22
N THR A 31 4.31 -4.64 5.33
CA THR A 31 5.37 -4.12 6.20
C THR A 31 4.72 -3.41 7.37
N LEU A 32 4.75 -4.07 8.53
CA LEU A 32 4.00 -3.67 9.71
C LEU A 32 4.94 -3.08 10.75
N TYR A 33 4.71 -1.82 11.09
CA TYR A 33 5.46 -1.11 12.12
C TYR A 33 4.58 -0.87 13.33
N PHE A 34 5.12 -1.11 14.52
CA PHE A 34 4.48 -0.85 15.80
C PHE A 34 5.56 -0.62 16.86
N TYR A 35 5.23 0.06 17.96
CA TYR A 35 6.19 0.33 19.02
C TYR A 35 6.80 -0.98 19.58
N SER A 36 8.14 -1.00 19.74
CA SER A 36 8.88 -2.18 20.18
C SER A 36 8.39 -2.69 21.53
N ARG A 37 8.21 -4.00 21.64
CA ARG A 37 7.70 -4.68 22.82
C ARG A 37 8.41 -6.02 23.01
N VAL A 38 8.49 -6.48 24.26
CA VAL A 38 8.94 -7.84 24.54
C VAL A 38 7.84 -8.81 24.12
N VAL A 39 8.17 -9.76 23.25
CA VAL A 39 7.22 -10.70 22.64
C VAL A 39 7.75 -12.12 22.74
N ARG A 40 6.88 -13.06 23.13
CA ARG A 40 7.15 -14.50 23.09
C ARG A 40 6.21 -15.24 22.13
N TYR A 41 4.99 -14.73 21.96
CA TYR A 41 3.96 -15.31 21.13
C TYR A 41 3.39 -14.24 20.19
N ILE A 42 3.26 -14.60 18.91
CA ILE A 42 2.63 -13.77 17.87
C ILE A 42 1.40 -14.52 17.37
N ARG A 43 0.28 -13.82 17.21
CA ARG A 43 -0.96 -14.34 16.65
C ARG A 43 -1.40 -13.44 15.50
N VAL A 44 -1.50 -14.01 14.30
CA VAL A 44 -2.07 -13.36 13.12
C VAL A 44 -3.46 -13.95 12.90
N VAL A 45 -4.50 -13.12 12.91
CA VAL A 45 -5.88 -13.57 12.78
C VAL A 45 -6.53 -12.95 11.55
N GLY A 46 -6.80 -13.78 10.55
CA GLY A 46 -7.61 -13.39 9.40
C GLY A 46 -9.08 -13.20 9.77
N THR A 47 -9.68 -12.09 9.35
CA THR A 47 -11.09 -11.76 9.60
C THR A 47 -11.91 -11.71 8.31
N HIS A 48 -11.26 -11.55 7.16
CA HIS A 48 -11.92 -11.56 5.85
C HIS A 48 -10.99 -12.16 4.79
N ASN A 49 -11.58 -12.87 3.83
CA ASN A 49 -10.93 -13.28 2.58
C ASN A 49 -11.91 -12.99 1.43
N SER A 50 -11.44 -12.27 0.41
CA SER A 50 -12.26 -11.93 -0.76
C SER A 50 -12.48 -13.10 -1.73
N GLN A 51 -11.82 -14.25 -1.52
CA GLN A 51 -12.04 -15.46 -2.31
C GLN A 51 -13.18 -16.33 -1.73
N SER A 52 -13.61 -17.33 -2.50
CA SER A 52 -14.72 -18.22 -2.11
C SER A 52 -14.39 -19.17 -0.94
N ASN A 53 -13.11 -19.52 -0.75
CA ASN A 53 -12.70 -20.31 0.42
C ASN A 53 -12.61 -19.43 1.66
N ARG A 54 -13.07 -19.93 2.81
CA ARG A 54 -13.06 -19.18 4.08
C ARG A 54 -11.73 -19.29 4.82
N MET A 55 -10.63 -19.53 4.09
CA MET A 55 -9.30 -19.75 4.67
C MET A 55 -8.48 -18.46 4.63
N PHE A 56 -7.67 -18.23 5.66
CA PHE A 56 -6.65 -17.19 5.68
C PHE A 56 -5.29 -17.83 5.43
N HIS A 57 -4.53 -17.30 4.45
CA HIS A 57 -3.25 -17.86 4.04
C HIS A 57 -2.13 -16.86 4.34
N LEU A 58 -1.12 -17.31 5.09
CA LEU A 58 0.10 -16.55 5.38
C LEU A 58 1.30 -17.37 4.89
N VAL A 59 2.05 -16.82 3.94
CA VAL A 59 3.11 -17.56 3.24
C VAL A 59 4.45 -17.47 3.98
N SER A 60 4.72 -16.33 4.63
CA SER A 60 5.95 -16.10 5.40
C SER A 60 5.66 -15.11 6.53
N LEU A 61 6.44 -15.17 7.61
CA LEU A 61 6.40 -14.24 8.73
C LEU A 61 7.84 -13.93 9.18
N GLU A 62 8.14 -12.65 9.29
CA GLU A 62 9.40 -12.13 9.83
C GLU A 62 9.08 -11.26 11.05
N ALA A 63 9.92 -11.32 12.09
CA ALA A 63 9.81 -10.47 13.27
C ALA A 63 11.18 -9.86 13.57
N LEU A 64 11.28 -8.54 13.43
CA LEU A 64 12.53 -7.80 13.47
C LEU A 64 12.40 -6.64 14.46
N ASN A 65 13.52 -6.24 15.06
CA ASN A 65 13.65 -4.94 15.71
C ASN A 65 14.37 -4.01 14.72
N SER A 66 13.61 -3.25 13.93
CA SER A 66 14.21 -2.32 12.97
C SER A 66 14.73 -1.07 13.68
N SER A 67 15.87 -0.57 13.23
CA SER A 67 16.38 0.76 13.59
C SER A 67 15.82 1.88 12.71
N ASP A 68 14.98 1.54 11.72
CA ASP A 68 14.37 2.52 10.83
C ASP A 68 13.45 3.46 11.63
N GLU A 69 13.53 4.75 11.33
CA GLU A 69 12.55 5.71 11.84
C GLU A 69 11.21 5.51 11.13
N PHE A 70 10.15 5.34 11.91
CA PHE A 70 8.78 5.27 11.41
C PHE A 70 7.83 6.05 12.30
N ALA A 71 6.76 6.55 11.71
CA ALA A 71 5.65 7.16 12.43
C ALA A 71 4.38 6.36 12.18
N ILE A 72 3.59 6.14 13.23
CA ILE A 72 2.27 5.52 13.14
C ILE A 72 1.24 6.50 13.66
N ASP A 73 0.08 6.55 13.02
CA ASP A 73 -1.04 7.32 13.52
C ASP A 73 -1.58 6.66 14.81
N PRO A 74 -1.64 7.37 15.95
CA PRO A 74 -2.01 6.78 17.23
C PRO A 74 -3.48 6.34 17.30
N LYS A 75 -4.33 6.79 16.39
CA LYS A 75 -5.76 6.44 16.36
C LYS A 75 -6.03 5.19 15.53
N THR A 76 -5.44 5.12 14.35
CA THR A 76 -5.69 4.07 13.36
C THR A 76 -4.62 2.99 13.34
N THR A 77 -3.46 3.22 13.99
CA THR A 77 -2.27 2.36 13.95
C THR A 77 -1.67 2.17 12.55
N LEU A 78 -2.10 2.99 11.58
CA LEU A 78 -1.59 2.95 10.23
C LEU A 78 -0.23 3.65 10.13
N LEU A 79 0.63 3.11 9.27
CA LEU A 79 1.92 3.71 8.96
C LEU A 79 1.73 5.06 8.27
N ILE A 80 2.44 6.08 8.76
CA ILE A 80 2.67 7.35 8.09
C ILE A 80 4.00 7.20 7.35
N PRO A 81 4.00 6.95 6.03
CA PRO A 81 5.21 6.67 5.31
C PRO A 81 6.09 7.92 5.17
N SER A 82 7.39 7.76 5.38
CA SER A 82 8.41 8.79 5.12
C SER A 82 8.97 8.74 3.69
N THR A 83 8.66 7.68 2.93
CA THR A 83 9.13 7.43 1.57
C THR A 83 7.95 7.07 0.64
N ASN A 84 8.21 7.05 -0.67
CA ASN A 84 7.17 6.73 -1.65
C ASN A 84 6.75 5.25 -1.57
N VAL A 85 5.50 5.00 -1.18
CA VAL A 85 4.89 3.66 -1.14
C VAL A 85 4.18 3.27 -2.44
N ALA A 86 3.98 4.22 -3.37
CA ALA A 86 3.42 3.98 -4.69
C ALA A 86 4.53 3.57 -5.68
N THR A 87 5.18 2.44 -5.42
CA THR A 87 6.22 1.86 -6.31
C THR A 87 6.01 0.36 -6.51
N ILE A 88 6.61 -0.19 -7.58
CA ILE A 88 6.62 -1.65 -7.82
C ILE A 88 7.27 -2.40 -6.66
N GLU A 89 8.38 -1.88 -6.13
CA GLU A 89 9.11 -2.49 -5.01
C GLU A 89 8.23 -2.61 -3.77
N ASN A 90 7.39 -1.60 -3.53
CA ASN A 90 6.37 -1.59 -2.50
C ASN A 90 5.07 -2.30 -2.92
N ASN A 91 5.07 -3.10 -3.99
CA ASN A 91 3.93 -3.88 -4.46
C ASN A 91 2.68 -3.04 -4.79
N ALA A 92 2.82 -1.76 -5.08
CA ALA A 92 1.73 -0.94 -5.61
C ALA A 92 1.39 -1.37 -7.05
N LEU A 93 0.12 -1.22 -7.44
CA LEU A 93 -0.38 -1.61 -8.77
C LEU A 93 -1.21 -0.49 -9.38
N VAL A 94 -1.06 -0.32 -10.70
CA VAL A 94 -2.07 0.38 -11.50
C VAL A 94 -3.18 -0.63 -11.81
N ILE A 95 -4.40 -0.38 -11.30
CA ILE A 95 -5.58 -1.24 -11.51
C ILE A 95 -6.54 -0.67 -12.56
N GLU A 96 -6.41 0.61 -12.89
CA GLU A 96 -7.11 1.28 -13.98
C GLU A 96 -6.16 2.27 -14.67
N GLY A 97 -6.31 2.41 -15.98
CA GLY A 97 -5.40 3.15 -16.83
C GLY A 97 -4.76 2.24 -17.89
N VAL A 98 -4.29 2.87 -18.95
CA VAL A 98 -3.68 2.21 -20.12
C VAL A 98 -2.23 2.62 -20.21
N SER A 99 -1.36 1.65 -20.42
CA SER A 99 0.04 1.86 -20.76
C SER A 99 0.54 0.71 -21.62
N ARG A 100 1.52 0.98 -22.50
CA ARG A 100 2.23 -0.07 -23.24
C ARG A 100 3.12 -0.90 -22.32
N CYS A 101 3.66 -0.29 -21.26
CA CYS A 101 4.45 -0.96 -20.24
C CYS A 101 3.67 -0.96 -18.93
N ARG A 102 3.28 -2.15 -18.46
CA ARG A 102 2.40 -2.34 -17.30
C ARG A 102 2.76 -1.51 -16.07
N ASN A 103 4.04 -1.28 -15.83
CA ASN A 103 4.51 -0.60 -14.62
C ASN A 103 5.10 0.80 -14.88
N ALA A 104 4.87 1.40 -16.06
CA ALA A 104 5.47 2.67 -16.45
C ALA A 104 5.32 3.77 -15.39
N LEU A 105 4.14 3.89 -14.76
CA LEU A 105 3.87 4.91 -13.75
C LEU A 105 4.61 4.69 -12.41
N LEU A 106 4.90 3.44 -12.05
CA LEU A 106 5.34 3.06 -10.69
C LEU A 106 6.78 2.53 -10.65
N ASN A 107 7.47 2.49 -11.80
CA ASN A 107 8.85 1.98 -11.93
C ASN A 107 9.93 2.97 -11.49
N GLY A 108 9.57 4.23 -11.22
CA GLY A 108 10.51 5.29 -10.81
C GLY A 108 11.30 5.94 -11.96
N LEU A 109 11.10 5.52 -13.21
CA LEU A 109 11.72 6.12 -14.38
C LEU A 109 10.88 7.32 -14.84
N ASN A 110 11.43 8.52 -14.71
CA ASN A 110 10.73 9.78 -14.97
C ASN A 110 11.48 10.67 -15.96
N SER A 111 12.31 10.08 -16.82
CA SER A 111 13.05 10.80 -17.87
C SER A 111 13.07 10.04 -19.20
N ASP A 112 12.70 8.76 -19.19
CA ASP A 112 12.68 7.89 -20.36
C ASP A 112 11.22 7.63 -20.78
N TYR A 113 10.54 8.72 -21.17
CA TYR A 113 9.20 8.68 -21.73
C TYR A 113 9.12 9.51 -23.01
N ASP A 114 8.32 9.02 -23.94
CA ASP A 114 8.09 9.60 -25.26
C ASP A 114 6.65 9.34 -25.69
N TRP A 115 6.32 9.67 -26.94
CA TRP A 115 4.96 9.56 -27.45
C TRP A 115 4.39 8.12 -27.34
N ASP A 116 5.26 7.12 -27.35
CA ASP A 116 4.91 5.71 -27.36
C ASP A 116 4.96 5.06 -25.98
N ASN A 117 5.87 5.47 -25.08
CA ASN A 117 6.16 4.76 -23.83
C ASN A 117 6.43 5.67 -22.62
N GLY A 118 6.48 5.05 -21.43
CA GLY A 118 6.90 5.72 -20.20
C GLY A 118 5.80 6.48 -19.45
N TYR A 119 4.55 6.31 -19.83
CA TYR A 119 3.39 6.92 -19.16
C TYR A 119 2.23 5.94 -18.96
N THR A 120 1.29 6.31 -18.10
CA THR A 120 -0.03 5.71 -18.00
C THR A 120 -1.07 6.79 -18.27
N CYS A 121 -2.09 6.49 -19.07
CA CYS A 121 -3.14 7.43 -19.42
C CYS A 121 -4.52 6.77 -19.40
N HIS A 122 -5.56 7.58 -19.57
CA HIS A 122 -6.92 7.12 -19.84
C HIS A 122 -7.60 8.12 -20.78
N GLN A 123 -8.75 7.76 -21.33
CA GLN A 123 -9.53 8.70 -22.11
C GLN A 123 -10.19 9.72 -21.18
N LEU A 124 -10.11 11.01 -21.54
CA LEU A 124 -10.77 12.07 -20.80
C LEU A 124 -12.28 11.78 -20.71
N ASN A 125 -12.85 11.95 -19.51
CA ASN A 125 -14.25 11.64 -19.21
C ASN A 125 -14.66 10.16 -19.37
N SER A 126 -13.71 9.25 -19.55
CA SER A 126 -13.96 7.81 -19.69
C SER A 126 -12.86 6.99 -19.02
N GLY A 127 -12.89 6.98 -17.68
CA GLY A 127 -11.97 6.25 -16.81
C GLY A 127 -11.11 7.16 -15.93
N ALA A 128 -10.16 6.56 -15.23
CA ALA A 128 -9.18 7.20 -14.37
C ALA A 128 -7.86 6.42 -14.37
N ILE A 129 -6.83 7.01 -13.75
CA ILE A 129 -5.64 6.26 -13.33
C ILE A 129 -5.83 5.89 -11.87
N THR A 130 -6.09 4.60 -11.62
CA THR A 130 -6.37 4.12 -10.26
C THR A 130 -5.20 3.29 -9.77
N ILE A 131 -4.60 3.70 -8.66
CA ILE A 131 -3.47 3.03 -8.02
C ILE A 131 -3.96 2.31 -6.76
N GLN A 132 -3.62 1.04 -6.63
CA GLN A 132 -3.87 0.23 -5.44
C GLN A 132 -2.56 -0.03 -4.70
N LEU A 133 -2.46 0.49 -3.48
CA LEU A 133 -1.38 0.17 -2.53
C LEU A 133 -1.58 -1.23 -1.91
N PRO A 134 -0.52 -1.91 -1.44
CA PRO A 134 -0.66 -3.27 -0.88
C PRO A 134 -1.39 -3.30 0.47
N GLN A 135 -1.37 -2.18 1.19
CA GLN A 135 -1.92 -2.01 2.54
C GLN A 135 -2.36 -0.54 2.71
N PRO A 136 -3.19 -0.24 3.72
CA PRO A 136 -3.55 1.15 4.06
C PRO A 136 -2.34 1.94 4.60
N TYR A 137 -2.28 3.23 4.26
CA TYR A 137 -1.28 4.18 4.73
C TYR A 137 -1.91 5.54 5.04
N MET A 138 -1.30 6.29 5.94
CA MET A 138 -1.66 7.69 6.23
C MET A 138 -0.83 8.62 5.32
N ILE A 139 -1.33 8.92 4.12
CA ILE A 139 -0.66 9.76 3.13
C ILE A 139 -1.20 11.19 3.20
N SER A 140 -0.30 12.17 3.33
CA SER A 140 -0.65 13.61 3.36
C SER A 140 -0.06 14.41 2.21
N THR A 141 0.83 13.82 1.40
CA THR A 141 1.52 14.49 0.29
C THR A 141 1.59 13.58 -0.93
N MET A 142 1.38 14.16 -2.12
CA MET A 142 1.57 13.48 -3.40
C MET A 142 2.36 14.39 -4.34
N ARG A 143 3.14 13.78 -5.25
CA ARG A 143 3.86 14.48 -6.32
C ARG A 143 3.50 13.80 -7.63
N LEU A 144 3.17 14.59 -8.64
CA LEU A 144 2.77 14.13 -9.97
C LEU A 144 3.72 14.78 -10.97
N LEU A 145 4.21 13.98 -11.93
CA LEU A 145 4.83 14.49 -13.14
C LEU A 145 3.77 14.38 -14.24
N LEU A 146 3.29 15.53 -14.71
CA LEU A 146 2.41 15.59 -15.86
C LEU A 146 3.27 15.58 -17.12
N TRP A 147 2.70 15.13 -18.23
CA TRP A 147 3.40 15.13 -19.51
C TRP A 147 3.82 16.54 -19.90
N ASP A 148 5.11 16.70 -20.19
CA ASP A 148 5.80 17.98 -20.39
C ASP A 148 6.70 17.99 -21.64
N CYS A 149 6.57 16.99 -22.53
CA CYS A 149 7.34 16.95 -23.78
C CYS A 149 6.81 17.92 -24.85
N ASP A 150 5.68 18.58 -24.61
CA ASP A 150 5.09 19.62 -25.47
C ASP A 150 4.26 20.61 -24.63
N ASP A 151 3.83 21.70 -25.28
CA ASP A 151 3.09 22.77 -24.62
C ASP A 151 1.63 22.36 -24.36
N ARG A 152 1.34 21.83 -23.17
CA ARG A 152 -0.01 21.46 -22.72
C ARG A 152 -0.38 22.03 -21.36
N TYR A 153 -1.67 22.21 -21.14
CA TYR A 153 -2.25 22.66 -19.87
C TYR A 153 -3.20 21.59 -19.33
N TYR A 154 -3.17 21.39 -18.01
CA TYR A 154 -3.93 20.34 -17.33
C TYR A 154 -4.87 20.92 -16.28
N SER A 155 -6.04 20.29 -16.14
CA SER A 155 -6.94 20.44 -15.01
C SER A 155 -7.38 19.06 -14.57
N TYR A 156 -7.33 18.79 -13.27
CA TYR A 156 -7.64 17.48 -12.70
C TYR A 156 -8.17 17.64 -11.28
N TYR A 157 -8.77 16.57 -10.77
CA TYR A 157 -9.08 16.39 -9.37
C TYR A 157 -8.48 15.08 -8.89
N VAL A 158 -8.34 14.92 -7.58
CA VAL A 158 -7.83 13.69 -6.95
C VAL A 158 -8.88 13.19 -5.98
N GLU A 159 -9.25 11.92 -6.10
CA GLU A 159 -10.13 11.23 -5.17
C GLU A 159 -9.37 10.11 -4.44
N VAL A 160 -9.84 9.77 -3.24
CA VAL A 160 -9.35 8.65 -2.45
C VAL A 160 -10.53 7.79 -2.03
N SER A 161 -10.36 6.47 -2.04
CA SER A 161 -11.35 5.53 -1.51
C SER A 161 -10.96 5.13 -0.09
N VAL A 162 -11.97 5.04 0.78
CA VAL A 162 -11.86 4.47 2.14
C VAL A 162 -12.22 3.00 2.11
#